data_AF-A0A212IQN2-F1
#
_entry.id   AF-A0A212IQN2-F1
#
_cell.length_a   1.000
_cell.length_b   1.000
_cell.length_c   1.000
_cell.angle_alpha   90.00
_cell.angle_beta   90.00
_cell.angle_gamma   90.00
#
_symmetry.space_group_name_H-M   'P 1'
#
loop_
_entity.id
_entity.type
_entity.pdbx_description
1 polymer ?
#
loop_
_entity_poly.entity_id
_entity_poly.type
_entity_poly.pdbx_seq_one_letter_code
_entity_poly.pdbx_strand_id
1 'polypeptide(L)'
;MEWHVKKSCCHKKAARLYIVLCDSGGSLKMLAEAQSFERVKPGDLLSPLKDAQYCVNRDVSRVIKIIDARQYICDEWERLLRLSADK
;
A
#
# COMPACT_ATOMS: atom_id res chain seq x y z
N MET A 1 10.03 -6.82 7.73
CA MET A 1 9.01 -7.81 7.32
C MET A 1 8.65 -7.52 5.86
N GLU A 2 8.60 -8.55 5.01
CA GLU A 2 8.10 -8.42 3.64
C GLU A 2 6.57 -8.46 3.63
N TRP A 3 5.94 -7.72 2.72
CA TRP A 3 4.48 -7.62 2.62
C TRP A 3 4.00 -7.92 1.21
N HIS A 4 2.92 -8.68 1.10
CA HIS A 4 2.23 -8.93 -0.16
C HIS A 4 1.10 -7.94 -0.36
N VAL A 5 1.09 -7.26 -1.51
CA VAL A 5 0.02 -6.35 -1.89
C VAL A 5 -1.20 -7.15 -2.35
N LYS A 6 -2.34 -6.97 -1.67
CA LYS A 6 -3.62 -7.59 -2.03
C LYS A 6 -4.56 -6.66 -2.78
N LYS A 7 -4.55 -5.38 -2.42
CA LYS A 7 -5.36 -4.34 -3.09
C LYS A 7 -4.55 -3.05 -3.15
N SER A 8 -4.78 -2.25 -4.19
CA SER A 8 -4.20 -0.90 -4.29
C SER A 8 -5.22 0.08 -4.87
N CYS A 9 -5.17 1.31 -4.38
CA CYS A 9 -6.04 2.40 -4.78
C CYS A 9 -5.25 3.71 -4.77
N CYS A 10 -5.28 4.47 -5.86
CA CYS A 10 -4.57 5.73 -5.96
C CYS A 10 -5.54 6.91 -5.96
N HIS A 11 -5.29 7.89 -5.08
CA HIS A 11 -6.03 9.13 -5.02
C HIS A 11 -5.23 10.24 -5.71
N LYS A 12 -5.41 10.37 -7.02
CA LYS A 12 -4.59 11.25 -7.88
C LYS A 12 -4.55 12.71 -7.40
N LYS A 13 -5.68 13.26 -6.97
CA LYS A 13 -5.78 14.66 -6.49
C LYS A 13 -4.96 14.93 -5.22
N ALA A 14 -4.75 13.90 -4.39
CA ALA A 14 -4.05 14.03 -3.11
C ALA A 14 -2.63 13.44 -3.14
N ALA A 15 -2.18 12.92 -4.29
CA ALA A 15 -0.92 12.18 -4.42
C ALA A 15 -0.72 11.08 -3.36
N ARG A 16 -1.83 10.42 -2.96
CA ARG A 16 -1.84 9.37 -1.93
C ARG A 16 -2.15 8.02 -2.55
N LEU A 17 -1.45 7.00 -2.08
CA LEU A 17 -1.64 5.61 -2.45
C LEU A 17 -2.10 4.84 -1.21
N TYR A 18 -3.23 4.15 -1.31
CA TYR A 18 -3.72 3.25 -0.27
C TYR A 18 -3.52 1.80 -0.72
N ILE A 19 -2.99 0.97 0.18
CA ILE A 19 -2.58 -0.39 -0.13
C ILE A 19 -3.04 -1.33 0.99
N VAL A 20 -3.64 -2.46 0.63
CA VAL A 20 -3.90 -3.55 1.57
C VAL A 20 -2.76 -4.55 1.49
N LEU A 21 -2.13 -4.81 2.63
CA LEU A 21 -0.95 -5.64 2.78
C LEU A 21 -1.27 -6.89 3.60
N CYS A 22 -0.68 -8.01 3.20
CA CYS A 22 -0.65 -9.25 3.98
C CYS A 22 0.80 -9.60 4.31
N ASP A 23 1.06 -10.09 5.51
CA ASP A 23 2.34 -10.74 5.80
C ASP A 23 2.45 -12.06 5.00
N SER A 24 3.65 -12.65 4.94
CA SER A 24 3.88 -13.90 4.22
C SER A 24 3.08 -15.08 4.77
N GLY A 25 2.69 -15.06 6.06
CA GLY A 25 1.80 -16.05 6.67
C GLY A 25 0.32 -15.78 6.46
N GLY A 26 -0.05 -14.63 5.90
CA GLY A 26 -1.44 -14.22 5.62
C GLY A 26 -2.30 -13.93 6.86
N SER A 27 -1.72 -13.99 8.06
CA SER A 27 -2.42 -13.82 9.33
C SER A 27 -2.66 -12.35 9.65
N LEU A 28 -1.72 -11.48 9.27
CA LEU A 28 -1.78 -10.05 9.49
C LEU A 28 -2.21 -9.33 8.21
N LYS A 29 -3.29 -8.56 8.31
CA LYS A 29 -3.78 -7.69 7.23
C LYS A 29 -3.71 -6.24 7.68
N MET A 30 -3.01 -5.43 6.89
CA MET A 30 -2.82 -4.01 7.16
C MET A 30 -3.38 -3.17 6.02
N LEU A 31 -3.89 -1.99 6.34
CA LEU A 31 -4.13 -0.91 5.41
C LEU A 31 -3.02 0.12 5.60
N ALA A 32 -2.30 0.41 4.53
CA ALA A 32 -1.20 1.36 4.53
C ALA A 32 -1.52 2.54 3.60
N GLU A 33 -1.21 3.74 4.07
CA GLU A 33 -1.14 4.95 3.27
C GLU A 33 0.33 5.21 2.90
N ALA A 34 0.59 5.41 1.62
CA ALA A 34 1.92 5.61 1.08
C ALA A 34 1.99 6.89 0.24
N GLN A 35 3.14 7.56 0.33
CA GLN A 35 3.55 8.56 -0.64
C GLN A 35 4.27 7.84 -1.77
N SER A 36 3.71 7.87 -2.98
CA SER A 36 4.32 7.23 -4.15
C SER A 36 3.79 7.81 -5.45
N PHE A 37 4.71 8.11 -6.37
CA PHE A 37 4.41 8.32 -7.80
C PHE A 37 4.41 6.99 -8.57
N GLU A 38 4.96 5.92 -7.99
CA GLU A 38 5.06 4.59 -8.57
C GLU A 38 3.73 3.83 -8.50
N ARG A 39 3.46 3.04 -9.54
CA ARG A 39 2.30 2.14 -9.55
C ARG A 39 2.62 0.88 -8.74
N VAL A 40 1.91 0.72 -7.63
CA VAL A 40 1.84 -0.54 -6.87
C VAL A 40 0.56 -1.27 -7.24
N LYS A 41 0.64 -2.57 -7.50
CA LYS A 41 -0.47 -3.41 -7.95
C LYS A 41 -0.65 -4.63 -7.04
N PRO A 42 -1.86 -5.21 -7.00
CA PRO A 42 -2.06 -6.53 -6.39
C PRO A 42 -1.08 -7.56 -6.95
N GLY A 43 -0.46 -8.34 -6.06
CA GLY A 43 0.57 -9.32 -6.39
C GLY A 43 2.01 -8.82 -6.18
N ASP A 44 2.22 -7.51 -6.09
CA ASP A 44 3.55 -6.96 -5.78
C ASP A 44 4.02 -7.35 -4.37
N LEU A 45 5.34 -7.52 -4.22
CA LEU A 45 6.02 -7.73 -2.95
C LEU A 45 6.68 -6.42 -2.50
N LEU A 46 6.44 -6.03 -1.25
CA LEU A 46 7.13 -4.90 -0.63
C LEU A 46 8.18 -5.42 0.34
N SER A 47 9.45 -5.14 0.04
CA SER A 47 10.58 -5.51 0.89
C SER A 47 11.09 -4.27 1.65
N PRO A 48 11.34 -4.38 2.96
CA PRO A 48 11.70 -3.22 3.79
C PRO A 48 13.08 -2.68 3.42
N LEU A 49 13.21 -1.36 3.47
CA LEU A 49 14.47 -0.63 3.43
C LEU A 49 14.69 0.05 4.79
N LYS A 50 14.83 1.38 4.81
CA LYS A 50 14.96 2.23 6.01
C LYS A 50 13.85 3.27 6.06
N ASP A 51 13.63 3.92 7.20
CA ASP A 51 12.75 5.09 7.32
C ASP A 51 11.33 4.90 6.75
N ALA A 52 10.73 3.73 7.02
CA ALA A 52 9.43 3.29 6.49
C ALA A 52 9.34 3.23 4.95
N GLN A 53 10.49 3.16 4.27
CA GLN A 53 10.57 2.92 2.84
C GLN A 53 10.56 1.43 2.53
N TYR A 54 9.95 1.08 1.40
CA TYR A 54 9.88 -0.26 0.87
C TYR A 54 10.19 -0.25 -0.62
N CYS A 55 10.99 -1.21 -1.08
CA CYS A 55 11.17 -1.45 -2.52
C CYS A 55 10.09 -2.41 -3.03
N VAL A 56 9.64 -2.16 -4.26
CA VAL A 56 8.63 -2.99 -4.94
C VAL A 56 9.32 -4.09 -5.71
N ASN A 57 8.93 -5.34 -5.48
CA ASN A 57 9.48 -6.55 -6.13
C ASN A 57 11.01 -6.64 -6.04
N ARG A 58 11.58 -6.21 -4.90
CA ARG A 58 13.02 -6.15 -4.64
C ARG A 58 13.81 -5.27 -5.61
N ASP A 59 13.13 -4.40 -6.36
CA ASP A 59 13.74 -3.40 -7.23
C ASP A 59 13.98 -2.11 -6.46
N VAL A 60 15.24 -1.83 -6.12
CA VAL A 60 15.65 -0.65 -5.34
C VAL A 60 15.46 0.67 -6.07
N SER A 61 15.19 0.65 -7.39
CA SER A 61 14.81 1.86 -8.14
C SER A 61 13.34 2.23 -7.93
N ARG A 62 12.49 1.27 -7.52
CA ARG A 62 11.06 1.43 -7.31
C ARG A 62 10.74 1.43 -5.82
N VAL A 63 10.75 2.61 -5.22
CA VAL A 63 10.59 2.80 -3.77
C VAL A 63 9.30 3.53 -3.46
N ILE A 64 8.59 3.05 -2.44
CA ILE A 64 7.46 3.76 -1.82
C ILE A 64 7.79 4.07 -0.36
N LYS A 65 7.20 5.14 0.18
CA LYS A 65 7.30 5.46 1.60
C LYS A 65 5.94 5.34 2.26
N ILE A 66 5.83 4.50 3.28
CA ILE A 66 4.62 4.40 4.10
C ILE A 66 4.58 5.60 5.05
N ILE A 67 3.45 6.31 5.07
CA ILE A 67 3.19 7.46 5.94
C ILE A 67 2.41 7.03 7.17
N ASP A 68 1.41 6.16 6.97
CA ASP A 68 0.56 5.62 8.02
C ASP A 68 0.24 4.15 7.72
N ALA A 69 0.09 3.35 8.77
CA ALA A 69 -0.30 1.95 8.67
C ALA A 69 -1.17 1.55 9.85
N ARG A 70 -2.30 0.94 9.54
CA ARG A 70 -3.28 0.48 10.54
C ARG A 70 -3.83 -0.89 10.16
N GLN A 71 -4.51 -1.53 11.11
CA GLN A 71 -5.14 -2.81 10.86
C GLN A 71 -6.18 -2.68 9.73
N TYR A 72 -6.23 -3.67 8.83
CA TYR A 72 -7.21 -3.67 7.76
C TYR A 72 -8.64 -3.85 8.31
N ILE A 73 -9.52 -2.92 7.94
CA ILE A 73 -10.97 -3.00 8.15
C ILE A 73 -11.65 -2.88 6.78
N CYS A 74 -12.61 -3.77 6.48
CA CYS A 74 -13.24 -3.82 5.16
C CYS A 74 -14.00 -2.52 4.83
N ASP A 75 -14.80 -2.02 5.76
CA ASP A 75 -15.60 -0.81 5.57
C ASP A 75 -14.73 0.42 5.30
N GLU A 76 -13.57 0.50 5.93
CA GLU A 76 -12.63 1.58 5.71
C GLU A 76 -12.04 1.55 4.29
N TRP A 77 -11.68 0.35 3.81
CA TRP A 77 -11.22 0.18 2.44
C TRP A 77 -12.28 0.61 1.43
N GLU A 78 -13.53 0.21 1.63
CA GLU A 78 -14.64 0.62 0.76
C GLU A 78 -14.86 2.13 0.77
N ARG A 79 -14.77 2.77 1.94
CA ARG A 79 -14.86 4.22 2.07
C ARG A 79 -13.77 4.92 1.25
N LEU A 80 -12.53 4.43 1.30
CA LEU A 80 -11.42 4.97 0.52
C LEU A 80 -11.62 4.77 -0.99
N LEU A 81 -12.16 3.62 -1.41
CA LEU A 81 -12.49 3.38 -2.81
C LEU A 81 -13.52 4.39 -3.33
N ARG A 82 -14.58 4.67 -2.57
CA ARG A 82 -15.60 5.66 -2.96
C ARG A 82 -14.99 7.05 -3.12
N LEU A 83 -14.18 7.49 -2.15
CA LEU A 83 -13.48 8.78 -2.23
C LEU A 83 -12.53 8.88 -3.42
N SER A 84 -11.91 7.76 -3.83
CA SER A 84 -11.06 7.73 -5.03
C SER A 84 -11.84 7.76 -6.35
N ALA A 85 -13.12 7.38 -6.33
CA ALA A 85 -13.98 7.26 -7.50
C ALA A 85 -14.74 8.56 -7.82
N ASP A 86 -14.92 9.46 -6.84
CA ASP A 86 -15.46 10.81 -7.05
C ASP A 86 -14.46 11.65 -7.88
N LYS A 87 -14.62 11.52 -9.20
CA LYS A 87 -13.87 12.21 -10.27
C LYS A 87 -13.97 13.72 -10.17
#